data_AF-A0AAV2QS67-F1
#
_entry.id   AF-A0AAV2QS67-F1
#
_cell.length_a   1.000
_cell.length_b   1.000
_cell.length_c   1.000
_cell.angle_alpha   90.00
_cell.angle_beta   90.00
_cell.angle_gamma   90.00
#
_symmetry.space_group_name_H-M   'P 1'
#
loop_
_entity.id
_entity.type
_entity.pdbx_description
1 polymer ?
#
loop_
_entity_poly.entity_id
_entity_poly.type
_entity_poly.pdbx_seq_one_letter_code
_entity_poly.pdbx_strand_id
1 'polypeptide(L)'
;MDSLVLGLLLLICVTCRSVSIKHEVGGRQHALEKENVIHRWGDSQLISEVVAALSKVVNYYENNYSLLNFDGIFGAKIVEGQLNLLVAEFKKGFHRSTMDVIMAKELQQIASKAGRVVKLSIPFLHEKDAVYLRRLRHLLQLPWDIGHSHRIVDDSLIWDKNEINNSRFQQFNEKESDICMSEILEPLKGKVCQMSEKCIRMMTGSGLEKYVLVHQLLYTLIVDMD
;
A
#
# COMPACT_ATOMS: atom_id res chain seq x y z
N MET A 1 -4.00 -9.10 -12.84
CA MET A 1 -4.89 -8.07 -12.23
C MET A 1 -4.31 -7.56 -10.91
N ASP A 2 -3.00 -7.77 -10.70
CA ASP A 2 -2.38 -7.90 -9.37
C ASP A 2 -1.69 -6.61 -8.90
N SER A 3 -1.42 -5.67 -9.81
CA SER A 3 -0.82 -4.35 -9.51
C SER A 3 -1.83 -3.27 -9.12
N LEU A 4 -3.14 -3.54 -9.25
CA LEU A 4 -4.21 -2.58 -8.98
C LEU A 4 -4.43 -2.33 -7.49
N VAL A 5 -4.18 -3.33 -6.64
CA VAL A 5 -4.48 -3.24 -5.19
C VAL A 5 -3.39 -2.48 -4.43
N LEU A 6 -2.13 -2.70 -4.78
CA LEU A 6 -1.01 -1.88 -4.27
C LEU A 6 -1.07 -0.43 -4.81
N GLY A 7 -1.49 -0.26 -6.06
CA GLY A 7 -1.77 1.08 -6.63
C GLY A 7 -2.93 1.80 -5.93
N LEU A 8 -4.02 1.10 -5.60
CA LEU A 8 -5.15 1.69 -4.84
C LEU A 8 -4.77 2.04 -3.41
N LEU A 9 -3.89 1.26 -2.77
CA LEU A 9 -3.41 1.52 -1.41
C LEU A 9 -2.53 2.78 -1.33
N LEU A 10 -1.68 3.02 -2.34
CA LEU A 10 -0.97 4.30 -2.48
C LEU A 10 -1.94 5.48 -2.65
N LEU A 11 -3.07 5.28 -3.34
CA LEU A 11 -4.12 6.30 -3.50
C LEU A 11 -4.86 6.63 -2.20
N ILE A 12 -5.11 5.65 -1.32
CA ILE A 12 -5.75 5.88 -0.01
C ILE A 12 -4.86 6.75 0.88
N CYS A 13 -3.55 6.48 0.90
CA CYS A 13 -2.57 7.28 1.64
C CYS A 13 -2.40 8.70 1.08
N VAL A 14 -2.65 8.95 -0.21
CA VAL A 14 -2.51 10.31 -0.79
C VAL A 14 -3.77 11.16 -0.62
N THR A 15 -4.96 10.54 -0.64
CA THR A 15 -6.23 11.28 -0.76
C THR A 15 -6.82 11.76 0.57
N CYS A 16 -6.63 11.04 1.68
CA CYS A 16 -7.34 11.38 2.93
C CYS A 16 -6.83 12.64 3.68
N ARG A 17 -5.61 13.13 3.41
CA ARG A 17 -5.04 14.29 4.15
C ARG A 17 -4.58 15.47 3.29
N SER A 18 -4.52 15.31 1.96
CA SER A 18 -4.32 16.43 1.01
C SER A 18 -5.40 17.51 1.10
N VAL A 19 -6.53 17.19 1.74
CA VAL A 19 -7.68 18.07 1.97
C VAL A 19 -7.45 19.10 3.08
N SER A 20 -6.60 18.81 4.08
CA SER A 20 -6.33 19.78 5.17
C SER A 20 -5.38 20.92 4.76
N ILE A 21 -4.55 20.72 3.73
CA ILE A 21 -3.49 21.69 3.38
C ILE A 21 -4.04 22.85 2.53
N LYS A 22 -5.18 22.68 1.84
CA LYS A 22 -5.72 23.71 0.94
C LYS A 22 -6.38 24.90 1.65
N HIS A 23 -6.54 24.89 2.97
CA HIS A 23 -7.26 25.94 3.69
C HIS A 23 -6.40 27.08 4.25
N GLU A 24 -5.08 27.11 4.01
CA GLU A 24 -4.19 28.11 4.64
C GLU A 24 -3.30 28.97 3.72
N VAL A 25 -3.46 28.94 2.39
CA VAL A 25 -2.67 29.86 1.53
C VAL A 25 -3.56 30.68 0.61
N GLY A 26 -3.96 31.85 1.12
CA GLY A 26 -4.45 32.95 0.30
C GLY A 26 -3.31 33.64 -0.44
N GLY A 27 -3.54 33.94 -1.72
CA GLY A 27 -2.93 35.08 -2.41
C GLY A 27 -1.85 34.75 -3.46
N ARG A 28 -2.26 34.56 -4.71
CA ARG A 28 -1.94 35.43 -5.88
C ARG A 28 -2.27 34.71 -7.19
N GLN A 29 -3.27 35.22 -7.90
CA GLN A 29 -3.50 34.97 -9.31
C GLN A 29 -2.50 35.77 -10.15
N HIS A 30 -1.80 35.12 -11.09
CA HIS A 30 -1.84 35.52 -12.50
C HIS A 30 -1.11 34.52 -13.41
N ALA A 31 -1.84 34.11 -14.45
CA ALA A 31 -1.43 33.72 -15.81
C ALA A 31 -0.43 32.57 -16.03
N LEU A 32 -0.95 31.45 -16.54
CA LEU A 32 -0.68 30.95 -17.91
C LEU A 32 -1.63 29.76 -18.18
N GLU A 33 -2.70 30.04 -18.92
CA GLU A 33 -3.57 29.02 -19.51
C GLU A 33 -2.85 28.38 -20.70
N LYS A 34 -2.66 27.05 -20.65
CA LYS A 34 -2.92 26.11 -21.77
C LYS A 34 -2.78 24.67 -21.29
N GLU A 35 -3.80 23.89 -21.63
CA GLU A 35 -3.90 22.42 -21.54
C GLU A 35 -3.69 21.79 -20.17
N ASN A 36 -4.79 21.65 -19.42
CA ASN A 36 -5.06 20.47 -18.60
C ASN A 36 -6.51 20.51 -18.13
N VAL A 37 -7.39 19.76 -18.81
CA VAL A 37 -8.71 19.42 -18.28
C VAL A 37 -8.49 18.35 -17.20
N ILE A 38 -7.91 18.76 -16.07
CA ILE A 38 -7.99 18.00 -14.83
C ILE A 38 -9.39 18.31 -14.30
N HIS A 39 -10.31 17.36 -14.43
CA HIS A 39 -11.55 17.39 -13.69
C HIS A 39 -11.18 17.57 -12.20
N ARG A 40 -11.39 18.78 -11.67
CA ARG A 40 -11.26 19.05 -10.24
C ARG A 40 -12.47 18.43 -9.56
N TRP A 41 -12.34 17.17 -9.18
CA TRP A 41 -13.25 16.57 -8.21
C TRP A 41 -13.12 17.34 -6.89
N GLY A 42 -14.26 17.63 -6.24
CA GLY A 42 -14.22 18.09 -4.86
C GLY A 42 -13.62 16.98 -3.99
N ASP A 43 -12.76 17.33 -3.04
CA ASP A 43 -11.99 16.37 -2.24
C ASP A 43 -12.90 15.29 -1.58
N SER A 44 -14.13 15.64 -1.19
CA SER A 44 -15.14 14.71 -0.64
C SER A 44 -15.67 13.69 -1.66
N GLN A 45 -15.87 14.10 -2.92
CA GLN A 45 -16.36 13.22 -3.97
C GLN A 45 -15.32 12.16 -4.33
N LEU A 46 -14.05 12.57 -4.44
CA LEU A 46 -12.94 11.64 -4.68
C LEU A 46 -12.81 10.61 -3.56
N ILE A 47 -12.91 11.04 -2.30
CA ILE A 47 -12.88 10.12 -1.14
C ILE A 47 -14.03 9.12 -1.24
N SER A 48 -15.26 9.58 -1.52
CA SER A 48 -16.41 8.69 -1.66
C SER A 48 -16.24 7.66 -2.78
N GLU A 49 -15.65 8.05 -3.91
CA GLU A 49 -15.39 7.13 -5.02
C GLU A 49 -14.32 6.10 -4.69
N VAL A 50 -13.26 6.49 -3.97
CA VAL A 50 -12.22 5.59 -3.48
C VAL A 50 -12.81 4.57 -2.49
N VAL A 51 -13.63 5.03 -1.54
CA VAL A 51 -14.30 4.15 -0.58
C VAL A 51 -15.23 3.16 -1.29
N ALA A 52 -16.01 3.63 -2.27
CA ALA A 52 -16.89 2.77 -3.06
C ALA A 52 -16.10 1.74 -3.88
N ALA A 53 -14.97 2.13 -4.47
CA ALA A 53 -14.08 1.24 -5.20
C ALA A 53 -13.49 0.15 -4.28
N LEU A 54 -13.02 0.54 -3.09
CA LEU A 54 -12.52 -0.41 -2.09
C LEU A 54 -13.58 -1.40 -1.65
N SER A 55 -14.78 -0.92 -1.36
CA SER A 55 -15.91 -1.77 -1.01
C SER A 55 -16.18 -2.82 -2.10
N LYS A 56 -16.16 -2.42 -3.38
CA LYS A 56 -16.32 -3.35 -4.52
C LYS A 56 -15.19 -4.38 -4.60
N VAL A 57 -13.94 -3.97 -4.44
CA VAL A 57 -12.77 -4.88 -4.47
C VAL A 57 -12.85 -5.89 -3.33
N VAL A 58 -13.11 -5.43 -2.10
CA VAL A 58 -13.22 -6.32 -0.94
C VAL A 58 -14.41 -7.27 -1.05
N ASN A 59 -15.55 -6.81 -1.60
CA ASN A 59 -16.69 -7.70 -1.88
C ASN A 59 -16.34 -8.75 -2.94
N TYR A 60 -15.56 -8.39 -3.98
CA TYR A 60 -15.08 -9.36 -4.95
C TYR A 60 -14.16 -10.40 -4.29
N TYR A 61 -13.23 -9.97 -3.44
CA TYR A 61 -12.35 -10.88 -2.68
C TYR A 61 -13.14 -11.81 -1.77
N GLU A 62 -14.16 -11.30 -1.09
CA GLU A 62 -15.02 -12.09 -0.22
C GLU A 62 -15.84 -13.14 -0.99
N ASN A 63 -16.25 -12.85 -2.22
CA ASN A 63 -16.95 -13.83 -3.05
C ASN A 63 -15.99 -14.85 -3.72
N ASN A 64 -14.69 -14.59 -3.68
CA ASN A 64 -13.67 -15.38 -4.39
C ASN A 64 -12.49 -15.77 -3.47
N TYR A 65 -12.69 -15.83 -2.15
CA TYR A 65 -11.60 -15.99 -1.16
C TYR A 65 -10.77 -17.24 -1.41
N SER A 66 -11.37 -18.31 -1.92
CA SER A 66 -10.70 -19.58 -2.22
C SER A 66 -9.83 -19.53 -3.47
N LEU A 67 -9.98 -18.50 -4.30
CA LEU A 67 -9.22 -18.30 -5.54
C LEU A 67 -8.03 -17.36 -5.36
N LEU A 68 -7.97 -16.60 -4.26
CA LEU A 68 -6.91 -15.62 -4.02
C LEU A 68 -5.54 -16.30 -3.88
N ASN A 69 -4.52 -15.66 -4.46
CA ASN A 69 -3.11 -15.92 -4.20
C ASN A 69 -2.65 -15.11 -2.96
N PHE A 70 -1.37 -15.24 -2.59
CA PHE A 70 -0.82 -14.49 -1.47
C PHE A 70 -0.99 -12.98 -1.65
N ASP A 71 -0.69 -12.41 -2.83
CA ASP A 71 -0.82 -10.97 -3.10
C ASP A 71 -2.25 -10.44 -2.85
N GLY A 72 -3.27 -11.19 -3.26
CA GLY A 72 -4.66 -10.81 -2.99
C GLY A 72 -5.01 -10.85 -1.51
N ILE A 73 -4.54 -11.87 -0.79
CA ILE A 73 -4.71 -12.00 0.66
C ILE A 73 -3.96 -10.89 1.40
N PHE A 74 -2.74 -10.62 0.99
CA PHE A 74 -1.89 -9.60 1.54
C PHE A 74 -2.44 -8.19 1.29
N GLY A 75 -2.95 -7.92 0.08
CA GLY A 75 -3.68 -6.69 -0.22
C GLY A 75 -4.90 -6.48 0.70
N ALA A 76 -5.67 -7.54 0.96
CA ALA A 76 -6.77 -7.48 1.93
C ALA A 76 -6.26 -7.19 3.36
N LYS A 77 -5.11 -7.73 3.74
CA LYS A 77 -4.48 -7.46 5.05
C LYS A 77 -4.08 -6.00 5.22
N ILE A 78 -3.50 -5.38 4.19
CA ILE A 78 -3.17 -3.94 4.23
C ILE A 78 -4.45 -3.10 4.34
N VAL A 79 -5.50 -3.44 3.57
CA VAL A 79 -6.80 -2.74 3.65
C VAL A 79 -7.38 -2.83 5.06
N GLU A 80 -7.34 -4.01 5.70
CA GLU A 80 -7.76 -4.16 7.10
C GLU A 80 -6.99 -3.21 8.03
N GLY A 81 -5.65 -3.24 7.98
CA GLY A 81 -4.79 -2.44 8.87
C GLY A 81 -4.99 -0.93 8.70
N GLN A 82 -4.92 -0.44 7.46
CA GLN A 82 -5.00 0.98 7.14
C GLN A 82 -6.38 1.57 7.46
N LEU A 83 -7.47 0.85 7.15
CA LEU A 83 -8.81 1.34 7.47
C LEU A 83 -9.10 1.32 8.97
N ASN A 84 -8.58 0.32 9.71
CA ASN A 84 -8.67 0.31 11.16
C ASN A 84 -7.91 1.50 11.78
N LEU A 85 -6.73 1.84 11.26
CA LEU A 85 -5.98 3.02 11.68
C LEU A 85 -6.80 4.30 11.46
N LEU A 86 -7.32 4.53 10.25
CA LEU A 86 -8.11 5.71 9.92
C LEU A 86 -9.33 5.87 10.84
N VAL A 87 -10.04 4.78 11.13
CA VAL A 87 -11.18 4.78 12.05
C VAL A 87 -10.73 5.08 13.48
N ALA A 88 -9.59 4.56 13.92
CA ALA A 88 -9.03 4.84 15.25
C ALA A 88 -8.61 6.31 15.39
N GLU A 89 -8.00 6.89 14.37
CA GLU A 89 -7.64 8.31 14.33
C GLU A 89 -8.89 9.21 14.35
N PHE A 90 -9.91 8.88 13.57
CA PHE A 90 -11.19 9.59 13.58
C PHE A 90 -11.82 9.63 14.99
N LYS A 91 -11.83 8.48 15.68
CA LYS A 91 -12.32 8.39 17.08
C LYS A 91 -11.53 9.26 18.04
N LYS A 92 -10.23 9.46 17.80
CA LYS A 92 -9.35 10.37 18.57
C LYS A 92 -9.54 11.86 18.21
N GLY A 93 -10.39 12.17 17.23
CA GLY A 93 -10.72 13.53 16.83
C GLY A 93 -10.00 14.04 15.59
N PHE A 94 -9.17 13.21 14.94
CA PHE A 94 -8.56 13.56 13.65
C PHE A 94 -9.57 13.44 12.50
N HIS A 95 -9.25 14.03 11.35
CA HIS A 95 -10.00 13.90 10.08
C HIS A 95 -11.46 14.35 10.10
N ARG A 96 -11.92 15.06 11.15
CA ARG A 96 -13.33 15.52 11.26
C ARG A 96 -13.77 16.47 10.15
N SER A 97 -12.83 17.11 9.45
CA SER A 97 -13.11 17.99 8.31
C SER A 97 -13.39 17.22 7.01
N THR A 98 -13.00 15.95 6.93
CA THR A 98 -13.05 15.13 5.71
C THR A 98 -13.87 13.86 5.85
N MET A 99 -14.08 13.40 7.08
CA MET A 99 -14.78 12.17 7.40
C MET A 99 -15.87 12.46 8.42
N ASP A 100 -17.05 11.87 8.20
CA ASP A 100 -18.15 11.87 9.15
C ASP A 100 -18.33 10.48 9.79
N VAL A 101 -19.29 10.37 10.71
CA VAL A 101 -19.57 9.12 11.44
C VAL A 101 -20.08 8.02 10.50
N ILE A 102 -20.76 8.38 9.41
CA ILE A 102 -21.31 7.43 8.44
C ILE A 102 -20.16 6.80 7.64
N MET A 103 -19.27 7.63 7.12
CA MET A 103 -18.06 7.20 6.42
C MET A 103 -17.16 6.37 7.34
N ALA A 104 -16.93 6.79 8.58
CA ALA A 104 -16.13 6.01 9.54
C ALA A 104 -16.73 4.61 9.78
N LYS A 105 -18.07 4.50 9.82
CA LYS A 105 -18.76 3.21 9.94
C LYS A 105 -18.59 2.36 8.67
N GLU A 106 -18.66 2.98 7.49
CA GLU A 106 -18.42 2.28 6.21
C GLU A 106 -16.98 1.75 6.12
N LEU A 107 -15.98 2.56 6.45
CA LEU A 107 -14.58 2.13 6.49
C LEU A 107 -14.38 0.96 7.46
N GLN A 108 -15.00 1.02 8.65
CA GLN A 108 -14.93 -0.08 9.61
C GLN A 108 -15.54 -1.38 9.05
N GLN A 109 -16.64 -1.29 8.31
CA GLN A 109 -17.26 -2.46 7.66
C GLN A 109 -16.36 -3.05 6.58
N ILE A 110 -15.73 -2.21 5.75
CA ILE A 110 -14.79 -2.65 4.71
C ILE A 110 -13.58 -3.33 5.38
N ALA A 111 -13.02 -2.74 6.44
CA ALA A 111 -11.91 -3.32 7.20
C ALA A 111 -12.27 -4.71 7.77
N SER A 112 -13.44 -4.85 8.39
CA SER A 112 -13.89 -6.13 8.94
C SER A 112 -14.10 -7.20 7.86
N LYS A 113 -14.60 -6.82 6.68
CA LYS A 113 -14.71 -7.74 5.54
C LYS A 113 -13.32 -8.16 5.03
N ALA A 114 -12.39 -7.22 4.93
CA ALA A 114 -11.02 -7.51 4.50
C ALA A 114 -10.32 -8.49 5.47
N GLY A 115 -10.44 -8.29 6.78
CA GLY A 115 -9.94 -9.25 7.78
C GLY A 115 -10.59 -10.64 7.67
N ARG A 116 -11.90 -10.69 7.37
CA ARG A 116 -12.61 -11.95 7.10
C ARG A 116 -12.08 -12.66 5.85
N VAL A 117 -11.84 -11.93 4.76
CA VAL A 117 -11.19 -12.46 3.55
C VAL A 117 -9.87 -13.13 3.90
N VAL A 118 -9.00 -12.42 4.63
CA VAL A 118 -7.68 -12.96 5.03
C VAL A 118 -7.85 -14.28 5.78
N LYS A 119 -8.73 -14.30 6.80
CA LYS A 119 -8.97 -15.50 7.61
C LYS A 119 -9.51 -16.68 6.78
N LEU A 120 -10.43 -16.42 5.85
CA LEU A 120 -11.05 -17.46 5.02
C LEU A 120 -10.12 -17.98 3.94
N SER A 121 -9.23 -17.15 3.39
CA SER A 121 -8.34 -17.51 2.30
C SER A 121 -7.12 -18.33 2.74
N ILE A 122 -6.64 -18.17 3.97
CA ILE A 122 -5.41 -18.85 4.46
C ILE A 122 -5.44 -20.38 4.27
N PRO A 123 -6.52 -21.11 4.63
CA PRO A 123 -6.57 -22.56 4.41
C PRO A 123 -6.40 -22.96 2.94
N PHE A 124 -7.06 -22.23 2.02
CA PHE A 124 -6.96 -22.51 0.58
C PHE A 124 -5.59 -22.17 0.02
N LEU A 125 -4.96 -21.10 0.51
CA LEU A 125 -3.58 -20.80 0.13
C LEU A 125 -2.63 -21.89 0.64
N HIS A 126 -2.82 -22.37 1.87
CA HIS A 126 -2.00 -23.45 2.42
C HIS A 126 -2.10 -24.72 1.56
N GLU A 127 -3.30 -25.09 1.10
CA GLU A 127 -3.50 -26.24 0.21
C GLU A 127 -2.84 -26.06 -1.16
N LYS A 128 -2.87 -24.85 -1.72
CA LYS A 128 -2.29 -24.55 -3.03
C LYS A 128 -0.77 -24.40 -3.00
N ASP A 129 -0.25 -23.69 -2.00
CA ASP A 129 1.17 -23.33 -1.89
C ASP A 129 1.59 -23.10 -0.43
N ALA A 130 1.72 -24.19 0.33
CA ALA A 130 2.18 -24.16 1.71
C ALA A 130 3.60 -23.58 1.86
N VAL A 131 4.46 -23.74 0.84
CA VAL A 131 5.86 -23.25 0.90
C VAL A 131 5.87 -21.72 0.84
N TYR A 132 5.09 -21.15 -0.07
CA TYR A 132 4.99 -19.70 -0.22
C TYR A 132 4.34 -19.06 1.00
N LEU A 133 3.23 -19.64 1.50
CA LEU A 133 2.60 -19.18 2.74
C LEU A 133 3.59 -19.20 3.91
N ARG A 134 4.34 -20.30 4.10
CA ARG A 134 5.29 -20.40 5.22
C ARG A 134 6.32 -19.27 5.20
N ARG A 135 6.87 -18.95 4.02
CA ARG A 135 7.91 -17.94 3.84
C ARG A 135 7.43 -16.53 4.21
N LEU A 136 6.21 -16.19 3.82
CA LEU A 136 5.69 -14.83 3.95
C LEU A 136 4.60 -14.68 5.02
N ARG A 137 4.30 -15.73 5.80
CA ARG A 137 3.24 -15.73 6.83
C ARG A 137 3.36 -14.58 7.82
N HIS A 138 4.60 -14.17 8.15
CA HIS A 138 4.83 -13.10 9.13
C HIS A 138 4.24 -11.78 8.63
N LEU A 139 4.23 -11.52 7.31
CA LEU A 139 3.54 -10.36 6.75
C LEU A 139 2.06 -10.35 7.10
N LEU A 140 1.37 -11.50 7.11
CA LEU A 140 -0.05 -11.55 7.46
C LEU A 140 -0.31 -11.34 8.96
N GLN A 141 0.73 -11.44 9.80
CA GLN A 141 0.66 -11.24 11.25
C GLN A 141 0.92 -9.80 11.67
N LEU A 142 1.63 -9.03 10.84
CA LEU A 142 1.85 -7.60 11.09
C LEU A 142 0.54 -6.81 11.09
N PRO A 143 0.44 -5.72 11.88
CA PRO A 143 -0.79 -4.95 12.01
C PRO A 143 -1.12 -4.13 10.76
N TRP A 144 -0.12 -3.74 9.96
CA TRP A 144 -0.25 -2.86 8.78
C TRP A 144 -1.01 -1.56 9.05
N ASP A 145 -0.93 -1.04 10.27
CA ASP A 145 -1.45 0.26 10.71
C ASP A 145 -0.34 1.33 10.64
N ILE A 146 0.32 1.38 9.48
CA ILE A 146 1.43 2.29 9.20
C ILE A 146 0.92 3.73 9.20
N GLY A 147 1.29 4.49 10.24
CA GLY A 147 0.97 5.90 10.39
C GLY A 147 2.15 6.80 10.08
N HIS A 148 2.06 7.62 9.02
CA HIS A 148 3.08 8.64 8.72
C HIS A 148 2.47 10.01 8.50
N SER A 149 3.27 11.05 8.80
CA SER A 149 2.92 12.39 8.37
C SER A 149 3.07 12.50 6.86
N HIS A 150 2.05 13.02 6.19
CA HIS A 150 2.09 13.25 4.75
C HIS A 150 3.18 14.27 4.45
N ARG A 151 4.01 13.95 3.46
CA ARG A 151 5.06 14.83 2.96
C ARG A 151 4.75 15.15 1.52
N ILE A 152 5.04 16.38 1.11
CA ILE A 152 5.08 16.72 -0.31
C ILE A 152 6.21 15.89 -0.89
N VAL A 153 5.92 15.19 -1.99
CA VAL A 153 6.95 14.43 -2.71
C VAL A 153 7.99 15.43 -3.20
N ASP A 154 9.26 15.17 -2.91
CA ASP A 154 10.36 15.94 -3.46
C ASP A 154 10.61 15.45 -4.89
N ASP A 155 10.17 16.24 -5.87
CA ASP A 155 10.30 15.90 -7.29
C ASP A 155 11.76 15.73 -7.73
N SER A 156 12.73 16.23 -6.96
CA SER A 156 14.16 16.00 -7.23
C SER A 156 14.61 14.56 -6.96
N LEU A 157 13.81 13.77 -6.23
CA LEU A 157 14.05 12.36 -5.96
C LEU A 157 13.47 11.42 -7.05
N ILE A 158 12.79 11.97 -8.05
CA ILE A 158 12.29 11.20 -9.19
C ILE A 158 13.48 10.83 -10.07
N TRP A 159 13.69 9.54 -10.28
CA TRP A 159 14.77 9.05 -11.14
C TRP A 159 14.70 9.62 -12.55
N ASP A 160 15.86 10.00 -13.07
CA ASP A 160 15.97 10.48 -14.44
C ASP A 160 15.89 9.31 -15.45
N LYS A 161 15.73 9.66 -16.73
CA LYS A 161 15.64 8.66 -17.80
C LYS A 161 16.90 7.80 -17.94
N ASN A 162 18.08 8.33 -17.62
CA ASN A 162 19.33 7.59 -17.71
C ASN A 162 19.41 6.53 -16.61
N GLU A 163 19.03 6.88 -15.38
CA GLU A 163 18.91 5.95 -14.26
C GLU A 163 17.94 4.81 -14.59
N ILE A 164 16.76 5.14 -15.12
CA ILE A 164 15.75 4.16 -15.55
C ILE A 164 16.27 3.26 -16.69
N ASN A 165 17.02 3.82 -17.64
CA ASN A 165 17.54 3.02 -18.75
C ASN A 165 18.67 2.08 -18.31
N ASN A 166 19.52 2.54 -17.39
CA ASN A 166 20.63 1.75 -16.85
C ASN A 166 20.12 0.62 -15.91
N SER A 167 19.01 0.86 -15.21
CA SER A 167 18.42 -0.12 -14.29
C SER A 167 17.70 -1.27 -14.98
N ARG A 168 17.35 -1.18 -16.28
CA ARG A 168 16.69 -2.28 -17.01
C ARG A 168 17.48 -3.59 -16.95
N PHE A 169 18.80 -3.50 -16.80
CA PHE A 169 19.69 -4.64 -16.63
C PHE A 169 19.74 -5.21 -15.19
N GLN A 170 19.15 -4.51 -14.22
CA GLN A 170 19.09 -4.86 -12.80
C GLN A 170 17.70 -5.32 -12.35
N GLN A 171 16.75 -5.53 -13.28
CA GLN A 171 15.41 -6.01 -12.92
C GLN A 171 15.47 -7.40 -12.28
N PHE A 172 14.70 -7.59 -11.21
CA PHE A 172 14.52 -8.86 -10.51
C PHE A 172 13.08 -9.36 -10.68
N ASN A 173 12.91 -10.67 -10.53
CA ASN A 173 11.58 -11.29 -10.53
C ASN A 173 11.02 -11.45 -9.10
N GLU A 174 9.73 -11.77 -9.00
CA GLU A 174 8.99 -11.97 -7.74
C GLU A 174 9.72 -12.95 -6.79
N LYS A 175 10.21 -14.07 -7.31
CA LYS A 175 10.94 -15.06 -6.49
C LYS A 175 12.19 -14.47 -5.86
N GLU A 176 12.90 -13.59 -6.56
CA GLU A 176 14.10 -12.94 -6.02
C GLU A 176 13.77 -11.92 -4.93
N SER A 177 12.74 -11.08 -5.13
CA SER A 177 12.31 -10.15 -4.09
C SER A 177 11.71 -10.85 -2.88
N ASP A 178 10.95 -11.94 -3.06
CA ASP A 178 10.39 -12.71 -1.95
C ASP A 178 11.48 -13.34 -1.08
N ILE A 179 12.57 -13.79 -1.69
CA ILE A 179 13.75 -14.26 -0.95
C ILE A 179 14.27 -13.12 -0.08
N CYS A 180 14.43 -11.92 -0.64
CA CYS A 180 14.93 -10.78 0.11
C CYS A 180 13.98 -10.34 1.23
N MET A 181 12.67 -10.33 1.00
CA MET A 181 11.69 -10.07 2.06
C MET A 181 11.76 -11.14 3.16
N SER A 182 11.94 -12.41 2.79
CA SER A 182 12.08 -13.50 3.76
C SER A 182 13.35 -13.42 4.61
N GLU A 183 14.45 -12.85 4.09
CA GLU A 183 15.66 -12.60 4.89
C GLU A 183 15.43 -11.59 6.01
N ILE A 184 14.44 -10.68 5.87
CA ILE A 184 14.03 -9.76 6.93
C ILE A 184 13.10 -10.48 7.92
N LEU A 185 12.08 -11.17 7.39
CA LEU A 185 10.98 -11.76 8.17
C LEU A 185 11.37 -13.02 8.94
N GLU A 186 12.39 -13.74 8.49
CA GLU A 186 12.91 -14.92 9.17
C GLU A 186 14.30 -14.60 9.75
N PRO A 187 14.47 -14.62 11.08
CA PRO A 187 15.79 -14.44 11.68
C PRO A 187 16.72 -15.57 11.19
N LEU A 188 17.72 -15.23 10.37
CA LEU A 188 18.76 -16.18 9.97
C LEU A 188 19.48 -16.68 11.22
N LYS A 189 19.16 -17.90 11.65
CA LYS A 189 19.90 -18.64 12.69
C LYS A 189 20.10 -17.83 13.99
N GLY A 190 19.07 -17.13 14.46
CA GLY A 190 19.12 -16.36 15.70
C GLY A 190 19.88 -15.02 15.61
N LYS A 191 20.20 -14.55 14.40
CA LYS A 191 20.61 -13.16 14.15
C LYS A 191 19.45 -12.40 13.53
N VAL A 192 18.94 -11.42 14.26
CA VAL A 192 17.94 -10.47 13.76
C VAL A 192 18.66 -9.47 12.83
N CYS A 193 17.97 -9.00 11.78
CA CYS A 193 18.44 -7.93 10.88
C CYS A 193 19.71 -8.21 10.04
N GLN A 194 19.97 -9.44 9.58
CA GLN A 194 21.02 -9.71 8.58
C GLN A 194 20.43 -9.91 7.19
N MET A 195 20.44 -8.86 6.39
CA MET A 195 20.13 -8.92 4.95
C MET A 195 21.41 -9.20 4.16
N SER A 196 21.32 -10.07 3.16
CA SER A 196 22.45 -10.32 2.28
C SER A 196 22.81 -9.07 1.48
N GLU A 197 24.09 -8.87 1.17
CA GLU A 197 24.54 -7.78 0.29
C GLU A 197 23.84 -7.82 -1.07
N LYS A 198 23.49 -9.02 -1.55
CA LYS A 198 22.69 -9.20 -2.76
C LYS A 198 21.34 -8.51 -2.61
N CYS A 199 20.62 -8.81 -1.52
CA CYS A 199 19.29 -8.25 -1.27
C CYS A 199 19.31 -6.75 -1.03
N ILE A 200 20.29 -6.25 -0.28
CA ILE A 200 20.46 -4.80 -0.10
C ILE A 200 20.65 -4.12 -1.46
N ARG A 201 21.64 -4.56 -2.24
CA ARG A 201 21.94 -3.94 -3.55
C ARG A 201 20.75 -4.02 -4.52
N MET A 202 20.02 -5.12 -4.50
CA MET A 202 18.88 -5.35 -5.39
C MET A 202 17.66 -4.51 -4.98
N MET A 203 17.32 -4.50 -3.69
CA MET A 203 16.10 -3.86 -3.19
C MET A 203 16.27 -2.35 -2.98
N THR A 204 17.50 -1.84 -2.88
CA THR A 204 17.79 -0.39 -2.81
C THR A 204 18.38 0.18 -4.10
N GLY A 205 18.38 -0.59 -5.20
CA GLY A 205 18.87 -0.13 -6.50
C GLY A 205 18.03 1.02 -7.07
N SER A 206 18.68 1.92 -7.82
CA SER A 206 18.02 3.06 -8.45
C SER A 206 17.40 2.71 -9.81
N GLY A 207 16.42 3.51 -10.24
CA GLY A 207 15.84 3.48 -11.58
C GLY A 207 14.86 2.33 -11.84
N LEU A 208 14.47 1.51 -10.86
CA LEU A 208 13.50 0.44 -11.08
C LEU A 208 12.09 1.02 -11.31
N GLU A 209 11.24 0.33 -12.07
CA GLU A 209 9.91 0.86 -12.38
C GLU A 209 8.81 -0.18 -12.15
N LYS A 210 7.56 0.31 -12.11
CA LYS A 210 6.33 -0.49 -12.14
C LYS A 210 6.29 -1.49 -10.97
N TYR A 211 6.04 -2.76 -11.26
CA TYR A 211 5.87 -3.82 -10.27
C TYR A 211 7.13 -4.02 -9.40
N VAL A 212 8.32 -3.83 -9.97
CA VAL A 212 9.59 -3.97 -9.24
C VAL A 212 9.75 -2.87 -8.19
N LEU A 213 9.35 -1.64 -8.51
CA LEU A 213 9.34 -0.52 -7.56
C LEU A 213 8.39 -0.76 -6.38
N VAL A 214 7.24 -1.39 -6.64
CA VAL A 214 6.30 -1.79 -5.59
C VAL A 214 6.95 -2.77 -4.60
N HIS A 215 7.75 -3.72 -5.10
CA HIS A 215 8.50 -4.65 -4.25
C HIS A 215 9.60 -3.96 -3.44
N GLN A 216 10.28 -2.95 -3.99
CA GLN A 216 11.24 -2.13 -3.21
C GLN A 216 10.56 -1.34 -2.09
N LEU A 217 9.41 -0.74 -2.39
CA LEU A 217 8.62 -0.03 -1.39
C LEU A 217 8.21 -1.00 -0.26
N LEU A 218 7.66 -2.15 -0.62
CA LEU A 218 7.25 -3.15 0.36
C LEU A 218 8.42 -3.61 1.23
N TYR A 219 9.58 -3.90 0.63
CA TYR A 219 10.79 -4.27 1.36
C TYR A 219 11.21 -3.19 2.35
N THR A 220 11.19 -1.93 1.94
CA THR A 220 11.53 -0.79 2.81
C THR A 220 10.54 -0.65 3.97
N LEU A 221 9.23 -0.83 3.71
CA LEU A 221 8.20 -0.80 4.75
C LEU A 221 8.36 -1.94 5.75
N ILE A 222 8.73 -3.14 5.31
CA ILE A 222 8.97 -4.29 6.20
C ILE A 222 10.14 -3.98 7.14
N VAL A 223 11.22 -3.38 6.62
CA VAL A 223 12.38 -2.98 7.43
C VAL A 223 12.03 -1.91 8.47
N ASP A 224 11.10 -0.99 8.17
CA ASP A 224 10.71 0.09 9.11
C ASP A 224 9.78 -0.40 10.23
N MET A 225 9.07 -1.52 10.01
CA MET A 225 8.09 -2.08 10.95
C MET A 225 8.66 -3.11 11.93
N ASP A 226 9.87 -3.63 11.70
CA ASP A 226 10.58 -4.59 12.56
C ASP A 226 11.58 -3.86 13.49
#